data_AF-A0A2M7ZU40-F1
#
_entry.id   AF-A0A2M7ZU40-F1
#
_cell.length_a   1.000
_cell.length_b   1.000
_cell.length_c   1.000
_cell.angle_alpha   90.00
_cell.angle_beta   90.00
_cell.angle_gamma   90.00
#
_symmetry.space_group_name_H-M   'P 1'
#
loop_
_entity.id
_entity.type
_entity.pdbx_description
1 polymer ?
#
loop_
_entity_poly.entity_id
_entity_poly.type
_entity_poly.pdbx_seq_one_letter_code
_entity_poly.pdbx_strand_id
1 'polypeptide(L)'
;PFRQFASEYLLEGLDKLNWFSGYCPVCGHWPGLGHINSEGGQRTLWCLSCNSKWNFKRTQCAFCLNEDHQTLQILNPENEESYRIQICKKCKRYLKEVRSIIEVKNFPFDKYYLGTLPLDVIAEQKGYFQESMLTVRYENSEGNELLMYRQKVEFD
;
A
#
# COMPACT_ATOMS: atom_id res chain seq x y z
N PRO A 1 -0.79 -8.13 -18.54
CA PRO A 1 -0.22 -9.46 -18.89
C PRO A 1 1.31 -9.53 -18.81
N PHE A 2 2.05 -8.77 -19.63
CA PHE A 2 3.53 -8.83 -19.66
C PHE A 2 4.19 -8.51 -18.29
N ARG A 3 3.79 -7.40 -17.66
CA ARG A 3 4.37 -6.98 -16.35
C ARG A 3 4.09 -7.98 -15.22
N GLN A 4 2.97 -8.70 -15.29
CA GLN A 4 2.64 -9.74 -14.33
C GLN A 4 3.52 -10.98 -14.52
N PHE A 5 3.67 -11.43 -15.77
CA PHE A 5 4.56 -12.55 -16.06
C PHE A 5 6.02 -12.26 -15.64
N ALA A 6 6.51 -11.05 -15.95
CA ALA A 6 7.84 -10.63 -15.53
C ALA A 6 7.98 -10.55 -13.99
N SER A 7 6.90 -10.17 -13.28
CA SER A 7 6.95 -10.06 -11.83
C SER A 7 7.01 -11.42 -11.14
N GLU A 8 6.33 -12.43 -11.68
CA GLU A 8 6.41 -13.80 -11.17
C GLU A 8 7.86 -14.33 -11.17
N TYR A 9 8.61 -14.10 -12.26
CA TYR A 9 10.03 -14.46 -12.34
C TYR A 9 10.91 -13.68 -11.34
N LEU A 10 10.65 -12.38 -11.16
CA LEU A 10 11.44 -11.53 -10.27
C LEU A 10 11.14 -11.76 -8.78
N LEU A 11 9.96 -12.29 -8.46
CA LEU A 11 9.52 -12.54 -7.08
C LEU A 11 10.17 -13.77 -6.43
N GLU A 12 10.68 -14.75 -7.19
CA GLU A 12 11.31 -15.96 -6.64
C GLU A 12 12.51 -15.66 -5.71
N GLY A 13 13.12 -14.48 -5.82
CA GLY A 13 14.21 -14.02 -4.96
C GLY A 13 13.79 -13.04 -3.87
N LEU A 14 12.51 -12.64 -3.79
CA LEU A 14 12.12 -11.48 -2.98
C LEU A 14 12.27 -11.70 -1.49
N ASP A 15 11.99 -12.92 -1.02
CA ASP A 15 12.16 -13.30 0.38
C ASP A 15 13.63 -13.13 0.85
N LYS A 16 14.59 -13.16 -0.09
CA LYS A 16 16.01 -12.93 0.18
C LYS A 16 16.39 -11.45 0.26
N LEU A 17 15.51 -10.56 -0.21
CA LEU A 17 15.80 -9.11 -0.29
C LEU A 17 15.46 -8.36 1.00
N ASN A 18 14.89 -9.02 2.02
CA ASN A 18 14.46 -8.37 3.27
C ASN A 18 13.73 -7.05 2.99
N TRP A 19 12.69 -7.11 2.14
CA TRP A 19 12.08 -5.90 1.59
C TRP A 19 11.24 -5.16 2.64
N PHE A 20 11.80 -4.09 3.21
CA PHE A 20 11.12 -3.23 4.20
C PHE A 20 10.49 -1.98 3.58
N SER A 21 10.47 -1.89 2.26
CA SER A 21 9.86 -0.77 1.54
C SER A 21 8.40 -1.06 1.18
N GLY A 22 7.62 0.01 1.14
CA GLY A 22 6.19 0.06 0.88
C GLY A 22 5.87 0.32 -0.57
N TYR A 23 6.85 0.68 -1.41
CA TYR A 23 6.71 0.61 -2.86
C TYR A 23 7.00 -0.81 -3.36
N CYS A 24 6.47 -1.11 -4.55
CA CYS A 24 6.57 -2.41 -5.17
C CYS A 24 8.04 -2.79 -5.42
N PRO A 25 8.50 -3.95 -4.94
CA PRO A 25 9.88 -4.40 -5.11
C PRO A 25 10.24 -4.73 -6.57
N VAL A 26 9.24 -4.97 -7.42
CA VAL A 26 9.45 -5.34 -8.83
C VAL A 26 9.51 -4.12 -9.74
N CYS A 27 8.58 -3.18 -9.57
CA CYS A 27 8.40 -2.09 -10.54
C CYS A 27 8.46 -0.68 -9.93
N GLY A 28 8.71 -0.55 -8.63
CA GLY A 28 8.85 0.74 -7.96
C GLY A 28 7.55 1.53 -7.72
N HIS A 29 6.40 1.04 -8.19
CA HIS A 29 5.12 1.74 -8.02
C HIS A 29 4.57 1.61 -6.59
N TRP A 30 3.80 2.60 -6.17
CA TRP A 30 3.06 2.55 -4.90
C TRP A 30 1.99 1.44 -4.87
N PRO A 31 1.59 0.98 -3.67
CA PRO A 31 0.57 -0.05 -3.53
C PRO A 31 -0.80 0.52 -3.88
N GLY A 32 -1.61 -0.24 -4.60
CA GLY A 32 -2.99 0.11 -4.90
C GLY A 32 -3.95 -0.27 -3.77
N LEU A 33 -3.70 -1.42 -3.12
CA LEU A 33 -4.56 -1.95 -2.06
C LEU A 33 -3.71 -2.69 -1.01
N GLY A 34 -4.13 -2.62 0.24
CA GLY A 34 -3.68 -3.54 1.30
C GLY A 34 -4.71 -4.64 1.54
N HIS A 35 -4.25 -5.88 1.69
CA HIS A 35 -5.03 -6.99 2.23
C HIS A 35 -4.53 -7.34 3.63
N ILE A 36 -5.46 -7.65 4.53
CA ILE A 36 -5.15 -8.03 5.90
C ILE A 36 -5.83 -9.34 6.20
N ASN A 37 -5.02 -10.35 6.53
CA ASN A 37 -5.54 -11.62 7.00
C ASN A 37 -6.21 -11.41 8.38
N SER A 38 -7.48 -11.76 8.50
CA SER A 38 -8.26 -11.62 9.75
C SER A 38 -7.74 -12.46 10.91
N GLU A 39 -7.14 -13.62 10.64
CA GLU A 39 -6.68 -14.56 11.66
C GLU A 39 -5.26 -14.20 12.12
N GLY A 40 -4.35 -13.98 11.17
CA GLY A 40 -2.93 -13.72 11.47
C GLY A 40 -2.57 -12.23 11.58
N GLY A 41 -3.45 -11.33 11.17
CA GLY A 41 -3.22 -9.89 11.17
C GLY A 41 -2.16 -9.37 10.19
N GLN A 42 -1.51 -10.28 9.43
CA GLN A 42 -0.50 -9.97 8.42
C GLN A 42 -1.09 -9.06 7.35
N ARG A 43 -0.33 -8.02 6.99
CA ARG A 43 -0.68 -7.09 5.92
C ARG A 43 0.15 -7.39 4.68
N THR A 44 -0.53 -7.58 3.56
CA THR A 44 0.06 -7.73 2.24
C THR A 44 -0.34 -6.54 1.37
N LEU A 45 0.64 -5.89 0.77
CA LEU A 45 0.44 -4.84 -0.21
C LEU A 45 0.35 -5.44 -1.60
N TRP A 46 -0.41 -4.79 -2.48
CA TRP A 46 -0.58 -5.21 -3.86
C TRP A 46 -0.34 -4.07 -4.85
N CYS A 47 0.37 -4.37 -5.93
CA CYS A 47 0.66 -3.42 -6.99
C CYS A 47 -0.30 -3.62 -8.17
N LEU A 48 -1.11 -2.61 -8.50
CA LEU A 48 -1.96 -2.66 -9.70
C LEU A 48 -1.14 -2.77 -11.00
N SER A 49 0.08 -2.21 -11.03
CA SER A 49 0.90 -2.09 -12.25
C SER A 49 1.48 -3.43 -12.73
N CYS A 50 1.92 -4.29 -11.80
CA CYS A 50 2.59 -5.56 -12.11
C CYS A 50 2.04 -6.77 -11.34
N ASN A 51 0.95 -6.59 -10.58
CA ASN A 51 0.26 -7.62 -9.81
C ASN A 51 1.08 -8.26 -8.66
N SER A 52 2.28 -7.75 -8.38
CA SER A 52 3.11 -8.22 -7.27
C SER A 52 2.44 -8.00 -5.92
N LYS A 53 2.68 -8.92 -5.01
CA LYS A 53 2.19 -8.92 -3.64
C LYS A 53 3.39 -9.04 -2.71
N TRP A 54 3.46 -8.24 -1.65
CA TRP A 54 4.56 -8.30 -0.69
C TRP A 54 4.08 -7.93 0.71
N ASN A 55 4.74 -8.51 1.71
CA ASN A 55 4.42 -8.23 3.11
C ASN A 55 4.96 -6.85 3.50
N PHE A 56 4.20 -6.14 4.33
CA PHE A 56 4.61 -4.83 4.83
C PHE A 56 4.03 -4.59 6.22
N LYS A 57 4.74 -3.82 7.06
CA LYS A 57 4.35 -3.60 8.46
C LYS A 57 2.97 -2.93 8.53
N ARG A 58 2.08 -3.52 9.34
CA ARG A 58 0.69 -3.06 9.47
C ARG A 58 0.56 -1.69 10.15
N THR A 59 1.46 -1.39 11.08
CA THR A 59 1.49 -0.16 11.88
C THR A 59 2.36 0.93 11.27
N GLN A 60 2.72 0.81 10.00
CA GLN A 60 3.60 1.74 9.30
C GLN A 60 2.91 2.30 8.04
N CYS A 61 3.14 3.58 7.77
CA CYS A 61 2.73 4.22 6.53
C CYS A 61 3.56 3.68 5.35
N ALA A 62 2.90 3.09 4.35
CA ALA A 62 3.57 2.56 3.16
C ALA A 62 4.35 3.62 2.36
N PHE A 63 3.99 4.90 2.50
CA PHE A 63 4.51 5.97 1.65
C PHE A 63 5.62 6.81 2.28
N CYS A 64 5.69 6.92 3.61
CA CYS A 64 6.70 7.77 4.27
C CYS A 64 7.34 7.12 5.50
N LEU A 65 7.02 5.83 5.74
CA LEU A 65 7.53 5.00 6.83
C LEU A 65 7.20 5.50 8.24
N ASN A 66 6.27 6.44 8.38
CA ASN A 66 5.80 6.89 9.68
C ASN A 66 5.12 5.76 10.46
N GLU A 67 5.51 5.59 11.73
CA GLU A 67 4.94 4.61 12.67
C GLU A 67 4.21 5.25 13.85
N ASP A 68 4.22 6.59 13.94
CA ASP A 68 3.57 7.30 15.04
C ASP A 68 2.04 7.21 14.94
N HIS A 69 1.43 6.52 15.91
CA HIS A 69 -0.01 6.28 16.01
C HIS A 69 -0.87 7.55 16.15
N GLN A 70 -0.31 8.68 16.61
CA GLN A 70 -1.05 9.95 16.66
C GLN A 70 -1.27 10.54 15.25
N THR A 71 -0.31 10.26 14.36
CA THR A 71 -0.27 10.76 12.98
C THR A 71 -0.61 9.68 11.94
N LEU A 72 -0.68 8.40 12.32
CA LEU A 72 -1.13 7.29 11.49
C LEU A 72 -2.44 6.72 12.07
N GLN A 73 -3.55 7.02 11.40
CA GLN A 73 -4.90 6.70 11.90
C GLN A 73 -5.64 5.80 10.91
N ILE A 74 -6.66 5.11 11.40
CA ILE A 74 -7.56 4.27 10.59
C ILE A 74 -8.93 4.94 10.55
N LEU A 75 -9.48 5.11 9.35
CA LEU A 75 -10.88 5.43 9.15
C LEU A 75 -11.62 4.14 8.77
N ASN A 76 -12.74 3.87 9.42
CA ASN A 76 -13.63 2.77 9.08
C ASN A 76 -14.91 3.35 8.46
N PRO A 77 -15.38 2.82 7.33
CA PRO A 77 -16.69 3.15 6.81
C PRO A 77 -17.78 2.65 7.77
N GLU A 78 -18.90 3.36 7.84
CA GLU A 78 -20.03 2.96 8.67
C GLU A 78 -20.58 1.60 8.21
N ASN A 79 -20.82 0.70 9.16
CA ASN A 79 -21.39 -0.64 8.93
C ASN A 79 -20.56 -1.60 8.05
N GLU A 80 -19.28 -1.31 7.81
CA GLU A 80 -18.42 -2.15 6.96
C GLU A 80 -17.05 -2.44 7.61
N GLU A 81 -17.02 -3.34 8.60
CA GLU A 81 -15.80 -3.69 9.36
C GLU A 81 -14.68 -4.33 8.52
N SER A 82 -15.03 -4.88 7.35
CA SER A 82 -14.08 -5.50 6.44
C SER A 82 -13.25 -4.49 5.66
N TYR A 83 -13.65 -3.22 5.63
CA TYR A 83 -12.98 -2.19 4.86
C TYR A 83 -12.44 -1.11 5.78
N ARG A 84 -11.28 -0.58 5.43
CA ARG A 84 -10.67 0.52 6.18
C ARG A 84 -9.75 1.35 5.31
N ILE A 85 -9.46 2.55 5.79
CA ILE A 85 -8.56 3.50 5.15
C ILE A 85 -7.47 3.86 6.15
N GLN A 86 -6.22 3.49 5.89
CA GLN A 86 -5.09 3.98 6.67
C GLN A 86 -4.71 5.38 6.16
N ILE A 87 -4.85 6.39 7.01
CA ILE A 87 -4.51 7.79 6.70
C ILE A 87 -3.24 8.20 7.44
N CYS A 88 -2.37 8.96 6.77
CA CYS A 88 -1.15 9.50 7.38
C CYS A 88 -1.17 11.03 7.37
N LYS A 89 -1.23 11.64 8.56
CA LYS A 89 -1.21 13.11 8.72
C LYS A 89 0.10 13.75 8.29
N LYS A 90 1.22 13.00 8.33
CA LYS A 90 2.56 13.51 7.97
C LYS A 90 2.71 13.73 6.46
N CYS A 91 2.39 12.73 5.65
CA CYS A 91 2.50 12.84 4.19
C CYS A 91 1.17 13.12 3.47
N LYS A 92 0.05 13.20 4.22
CA LYS A 92 -1.30 13.45 3.69
C LYS A 92 -1.81 12.41 2.68
N ARG A 93 -1.16 11.24 2.62
CA ARG A 93 -1.60 10.09 1.81
C ARG A 93 -2.48 9.13 2.59
N TYR A 94 -3.24 8.33 1.84
CA TYR A 94 -3.99 7.20 2.38
C TYR A 94 -3.77 5.91 1.60
N LEU A 95 -4.08 4.77 2.24
CA LEU A 95 -4.15 3.47 1.58
C LEU A 95 -5.45 2.77 2.00
N LYS A 96 -6.22 2.32 0.99
CA LYS A 96 -7.38 1.45 1.19
C LYS A 96 -6.92 0.05 1.57
N GLU A 97 -7.62 -0.55 2.52
CA GLU A 97 -7.31 -1.90 2.97
C GLU A 97 -8.57 -2.73 3.19
N VAL A 98 -8.47 -4.01 2.84
CA VAL A 98 -9.54 -5.00 3.03
C VAL A 98 -9.07 -6.06 4.00
N ARG A 99 -9.88 -6.32 5.02
CA ARG A 99 -9.71 -7.42 5.96
C ARG A 99 -10.56 -8.60 5.50
N SER A 100 -9.96 -9.79 5.39
CA SER A 100 -10.70 -11.03 5.10
C SER A 100 -9.94 -12.26 5.58
N ILE A 101 -10.65 -13.40 5.65
CA ILE A 101 -10.06 -14.72 5.90
C ILE A 101 -9.52 -15.38 4.62
N ILE A 102 -9.71 -14.75 3.46
CA ILE A 102 -9.28 -15.31 2.18
C ILE A 102 -7.75 -15.24 2.12
N GLU A 103 -7.10 -16.37 1.83
CA GLU A 103 -5.66 -16.42 1.61
C GLU A 103 -5.23 -15.47 0.49
N VAL A 104 -4.09 -14.80 0.67
CA VAL A 104 -3.52 -13.83 -0.27
C VAL A 104 -3.46 -14.36 -1.71
N LYS A 105 -3.14 -15.64 -1.90
CA LYS A 105 -3.05 -16.28 -3.21
C LYS A 105 -4.39 -16.34 -3.97
N ASN A 106 -5.50 -16.38 -3.22
CA ASN A 106 -6.86 -16.49 -3.74
C ASN A 106 -7.63 -15.16 -3.64
N PHE A 107 -7.07 -14.13 -3.02
CA PHE A 107 -7.74 -12.85 -2.83
C PHE A 107 -7.81 -12.06 -4.16
N PRO A 108 -9.00 -11.68 -4.65
CA PRO A 108 -9.18 -10.99 -5.92
C PRO A 108 -8.92 -9.48 -5.78
N PHE A 109 -7.64 -9.11 -5.67
CA PHE A 109 -7.21 -7.74 -5.38
C PHE A 109 -7.79 -6.68 -6.32
N ASP A 110 -7.85 -6.97 -7.62
CA ASP A 110 -8.38 -6.09 -8.66
C ASP A 110 -9.88 -5.80 -8.46
N LYS A 111 -10.67 -6.84 -8.19
CA LYS A 111 -12.11 -6.72 -7.90
C LYS A 111 -12.33 -5.85 -6.66
N TYR A 112 -11.57 -6.08 -5.60
CA TYR A 112 -11.69 -5.28 -4.37
C TYR A 112 -11.16 -3.84 -4.56
N TYR A 113 -10.11 -3.65 -5.35
CA TYR A 113 -9.59 -2.33 -5.65
C TYR A 113 -10.65 -1.45 -6.35
N LEU A 114 -11.32 -2.02 -7.35
CA LEU A 114 -12.44 -1.36 -8.05
C LEU A 114 -13.68 -1.22 -7.18
N GLY A 115 -14.01 -2.23 -6.38
CA GLY A 115 -15.16 -2.20 -5.46
C GLY A 115 -15.02 -1.19 -4.33
N THR A 116 -13.80 -0.76 -4.01
CA THR A 116 -13.51 0.19 -2.93
C THR A 116 -13.33 1.63 -3.39
N LEU A 117 -13.70 1.96 -4.64
CA LEU A 117 -13.70 3.35 -5.12
C LEU A 117 -14.47 4.34 -4.23
N PRO A 118 -15.60 3.97 -3.58
CA PRO A 118 -16.27 4.87 -2.63
C PRO A 118 -15.39 5.29 -1.45
N LEU A 119 -14.41 4.48 -1.05
CA LEU A 119 -13.48 4.81 0.03
C LEU A 119 -12.52 5.94 -0.35
N ASP A 120 -12.20 6.05 -1.64
CA ASP A 120 -11.34 7.11 -2.15
C ASP A 120 -12.01 8.47 -1.93
N VAL A 121 -13.31 8.57 -2.23
CA VAL A 121 -14.13 9.78 -2.01
C VAL A 121 -14.14 10.18 -0.53
N ILE A 122 -14.30 9.22 0.39
CA ILE A 122 -14.29 9.48 1.85
C ILE A 122 -12.95 10.08 2.30
N ALA A 123 -11.83 9.54 1.79
CA ALA A 123 -10.50 10.00 2.15
C ALA A 123 -10.21 11.39 1.56
N GLU A 124 -10.58 11.61 0.29
CA GLU A 124 -10.41 12.87 -0.42
C GLU A 124 -11.20 14.01 0.24
N GLN A 125 -12.46 13.77 0.63
CA GLN A 125 -13.27 14.75 1.38
C GLN A 125 -12.65 15.14 2.72
N LYS A 126 -11.79 14.28 3.29
CA LYS A 126 -11.03 14.56 4.52
C LYS A 126 -9.65 15.19 4.25
N GLY A 127 -9.34 15.52 3.00
CA GLY A 127 -8.10 16.20 2.60
C GLY A 127 -6.88 15.28 2.46
N TYR A 128 -7.09 13.99 2.23
CA TYR A 128 -6.01 13.04 1.91
C TYR A 128 -6.05 12.68 0.43
N PHE A 129 -4.90 12.39 -0.16
CA PHE A 129 -4.82 12.01 -1.57
C PHE A 129 -4.31 10.56 -1.74
N GLN A 130 -4.81 9.91 -2.78
CA GLN A 130 -4.31 8.62 -3.22
C GLN A 130 -3.06 8.84 -4.06
N GLU A 131 -2.07 7.96 -3.93
CA GLU A 131 -0.98 7.97 -4.89
C GLU A 131 -1.44 7.46 -6.26
N SER A 132 -0.92 8.12 -7.31
CA SER A 132 -1.28 7.78 -8.68
C SER A 132 -0.69 6.44 -9.10
N MET A 133 -1.45 5.74 -9.94
CA MET A 133 -1.08 4.43 -10.48
C MET A 133 -0.25 4.53 -11.75
N LEU A 134 -0.31 5.69 -12.42
CA LEU A 134 0.28 5.91 -13.75
C LEU A 134 1.66 6.59 -13.66
N THR A 135 1.95 7.22 -12.54
CA THR A 135 3.20 7.92 -12.25
C THR A 135 3.35 7.99 -10.73
N VAL A 136 4.55 7.75 -10.20
CA VAL A 136 4.88 8.29 -8.87
C VAL A 136 4.71 9.80 -9.02
N ARG A 137 3.72 10.42 -8.35
CA ARG A 137 3.58 11.88 -8.43
C ARG A 137 4.82 12.51 -7.81
N TYR A 138 5.68 13.06 -8.66
CA TYR A 138 6.79 13.92 -8.27
C TYR A 138 6.28 15.36 -8.17
N GLU A 139 5.42 15.63 -7.20
CA GLU A 139 4.99 17.01 -6.91
C GLU A 139 5.11 17.28 -5.41
N ASN A 140 6.34 17.42 -4.94
CA ASN A 140 6.64 18.28 -3.80
C ASN A 140 7.39 19.53 -4.32
N SER A 141 7.23 20.65 -3.64
CA SER A 141 7.94 21.90 -3.95
C SER A 141 9.44 21.85 -3.61
N GLU A 142 9.90 20.82 -2.88
CA GLU A 142 11.28 20.68 -2.38
C GLU A 142 12.13 19.64 -3.12
N GLY A 143 11.58 18.91 -4.08
CA GLY A 143 12.27 17.88 -4.84
C GLY A 143 12.51 16.58 -4.05
N ASN A 144 11.81 15.52 -4.48
CA ASN A 144 12.19 14.12 -4.34
C ASN A 144 11.84 13.38 -3.02
N GLU A 145 10.55 13.09 -2.85
CA GLU A 145 10.05 12.27 -1.75
C GLU A 145 10.59 10.83 -1.72
N LEU A 146 11.00 10.28 -2.87
CA LEU A 146 11.66 8.98 -2.93
C LEU A 146 13.05 9.01 -2.30
N LEU A 147 13.75 10.14 -2.31
CA LEU A 147 15.00 10.29 -1.55
C LEU A 147 14.74 10.33 -0.05
N MET A 148 13.73 11.09 0.40
CA MET A 148 13.31 11.05 1.81
C MET A 148 12.89 9.65 2.26
N TYR A 149 12.25 8.90 1.36
CA TYR A 149 11.86 7.52 1.60
C TYR A 149 13.08 6.61 1.74
N ARG A 150 14.01 6.66 0.77
CA ARG A 150 15.24 5.87 0.76
C ARG A 150 16.16 6.19 1.93
N GLN A 151 16.24 7.45 2.35
CA GLN A 151 17.02 7.88 3.53
C GLN A 151 16.49 7.30 4.85
N LYS A 152 15.23 6.87 4.89
CA LYS A 152 14.61 6.23 6.07
C LYS A 152 14.69 4.71 6.06
N VAL A 153 15.09 4.11 4.94
CA VAL A 153 15.31 2.66 4.84
C VAL A 153 16.80 2.45 5.12
N GLU A 154 17.14 2.17 6.38
CA GLU A 154 18.49 1.71 6.73
C GLU A 154 18.68 0.30 6.15
N PHE A 155 19.67 0.13 5.27
CA PHE A 155 20.09 -1.18 4.80
C PHE A 155 21.22 -1.65 5.71
N ASP A 156 20.88 -2.44 6.73
CA ASP A 156 21.86 -3.20 7.53
C ASP A 156 22.24 -4.52 6.83
#